data_AF-A0A0E9NI80-F1
#
_entry.id   AF-A0A0E9NI80-F1
#
_cell.length_a   1.000
_cell.length_b   1.000
_cell.length_c   1.000
_cell.angle_alpha   90.00
_cell.angle_beta   90.00
_cell.angle_gamma   90.00
#
_symmetry.space_group_name_H-M   'P 1'
#
loop_
_entity.id
_entity.type
_entity.pdbx_description
1 polymer ?
#
loop_
_entity_poly.entity_id
_entity_poly.type
_entity_poly.pdbx_seq_one_letter_code
_entity_poly.pdbx_strand_id
1 'polypeptide(L)'
;MTHDTPQLQSTITMKYIIENLEPKLPEWSQLEYAHVLTHVEPSRVYFTNMADHSPANLSAAHVLKESAFSMSELLANKQRVCLLDELAEEELSPEDAERFDWIICGGILGDEDTEDYVAQDRNKGSDELQKHGFPLRRIGKPQMTTDTAVISAKRILEDRKRYEELKFADNPTVKISAM
;
A
#
# COMPACT_ATOMS: atom_id res chain seq x y z
N MET A 1 16.99 -40.75 19.23
CA MET A 1 15.65 -40.19 19.01
C MET A 1 15.76 -38.71 19.30
N THR A 2 16.06 -37.91 18.28
CA THR A 2 16.12 -36.45 18.41
C THR A 2 14.70 -35.93 18.27
N HIS A 3 14.20 -35.30 19.33
CA HIS A 3 12.91 -34.61 19.29
C HIS A 3 13.10 -33.31 18.49
N ASP A 4 12.77 -33.34 17.20
CA ASP A 4 12.49 -32.11 16.46
C ASP A 4 11.25 -31.48 17.08
N THR A 5 11.47 -30.40 17.83
CA THR A 5 10.39 -29.51 18.26
C THR A 5 10.06 -28.65 17.04
N PRO A 6 8.81 -28.63 16.56
CA PRO A 6 8.45 -27.73 15.46
C PRO A 6 8.70 -26.30 15.95
N GLN A 7 9.64 -25.60 15.31
CA GLN A 7 9.79 -24.16 15.49
C GLN A 7 8.47 -23.53 15.08
N LEU A 8 7.82 -22.86 16.04
CA LEU A 8 6.63 -22.07 15.77
C LEU A 8 7.04 -21.01 14.76
N GLN A 9 6.66 -21.18 13.50
CA GLN A 9 6.85 -20.16 12.48
C GLN A 9 6.11 -18.92 12.97
N SER A 10 6.86 -17.86 13.30
CA SER A 10 6.28 -16.56 13.56
C SER A 10 5.51 -16.15 12.31
N THR A 11 4.19 -16.11 12.39
CA THR A 11 3.38 -15.57 11.30
C THR A 11 3.69 -14.09 11.20
N ILE A 12 4.34 -13.68 10.12
CA ILE A 12 4.58 -12.25 9.86
C ILE A 12 3.21 -11.61 9.63
N THR A 13 2.88 -10.62 10.45
CA THR A 13 1.58 -9.93 10.42
C THR A 13 1.82 -8.45 10.18
N MET A 14 1.86 -8.07 8.91
CA MET A 14 2.08 -6.70 8.46
C MET A 14 0.80 -5.84 8.59
N LYS A 15 0.91 -4.57 8.97
CA LYS A 15 -0.23 -3.64 8.91
C LYS A 15 -0.11 -2.75 7.67
N TYR A 16 -1.25 -2.44 7.06
CA TYR A 16 -1.32 -1.67 5.82
C TYR A 16 -2.08 -0.38 6.07
N ILE A 17 -1.45 0.73 5.71
CA ILE A 17 -2.04 2.06 5.75
C ILE A 17 -2.23 2.52 4.31
N ILE A 18 -3.43 2.97 3.99
CA ILE A 18 -3.74 3.69 2.76
C ILE A 18 -3.98 5.14 3.15
N GLU A 19 -3.00 6.00 2.83
CA GLU A 19 -3.08 7.44 3.06
C GLU A 19 -3.83 8.06 1.89
N ASN A 20 -5.04 8.58 2.16
CA ASN A 20 -5.83 9.28 1.18
C ASN A 20 -5.19 10.64 0.87
N LEU A 21 -4.73 10.85 -0.36
CA LEU A 21 -4.14 12.12 -0.80
C LEU A 21 -5.15 12.99 -1.56
N GLU A 22 -6.35 12.48 -1.83
CA GLU A 22 -7.39 13.19 -2.55
C GLU A 22 -8.26 14.05 -1.60
N PRO A 23 -8.67 15.27 -2.00
CA PRO A 23 -9.58 16.10 -1.20
C PRO A 23 -10.96 15.46 -0.95
N LYS A 24 -11.38 14.55 -1.84
CA LYS A 24 -12.59 13.74 -1.75
C LYS A 24 -12.23 12.33 -2.18
N LEU A 25 -12.92 11.33 -1.64
CA LEU A 25 -12.72 9.94 -2.04
C LEU A 25 -13.71 9.53 -3.14
N PRO A 26 -13.32 9.49 -4.42
CA PRO A 26 -14.22 9.14 -5.51
C PRO A 26 -14.61 7.66 -5.44
N GLU A 27 -15.72 7.30 -6.08
CA GLU A 27 -16.30 5.95 -6.00
C GLU A 27 -15.33 4.84 -6.39
N TRP A 28 -14.51 5.07 -7.42
CA TRP A 28 -13.52 4.10 -7.87
C TRP A 28 -12.42 3.85 -6.82
N SER A 29 -11.90 4.89 -6.15
CA SER A 29 -10.97 4.73 -5.02
C SER A 29 -11.63 3.97 -3.86
N GLN A 30 -12.94 4.17 -3.62
CA GLN A 30 -13.68 3.38 -2.62
C GLN A 30 -13.76 1.89 -2.99
N LEU A 31 -13.87 1.57 -4.28
CA LEU A 31 -13.85 0.19 -4.77
C LEU A 31 -12.47 -0.45 -4.59
N GLU A 32 -11.39 0.27 -4.89
CA GLU A 32 -10.02 -0.20 -4.61
C GLU A 32 -9.83 -0.47 -3.12
N TYR A 33 -10.25 0.46 -2.26
CA TYR A 33 -10.09 0.33 -0.81
C TYR A 33 -10.91 -0.84 -0.26
N ALA A 34 -12.13 -1.04 -0.75
CA ALA A 34 -12.95 -2.19 -0.40
C ALA A 34 -12.32 -3.51 -0.91
N HIS A 35 -11.69 -3.50 -2.08
CA HIS A 35 -11.01 -4.67 -2.62
C HIS A 35 -9.81 -5.09 -1.76
N VAL A 36 -9.06 -4.14 -1.17
CA VAL A 36 -8.01 -4.42 -0.18
C VAL A 36 -8.57 -5.23 1.00
N LEU A 37 -9.76 -4.90 1.49
CA LEU A 37 -10.40 -5.60 2.62
C LEU A 37 -10.79 -7.05 2.31
N THR A 38 -10.79 -7.45 1.04
CA THR A 38 -11.00 -8.86 0.63
C THR A 38 -9.69 -9.67 0.65
N HIS A 39 -8.54 -9.01 0.73
CA HIS A 39 -7.20 -9.63 0.69
C HIS A 39 -6.41 -9.48 2.00
N VAL A 40 -6.75 -8.47 2.80
CA VAL A 40 -6.13 -8.15 4.08
C VAL A 40 -7.21 -8.13 5.15
N GLU A 41 -6.96 -8.75 6.30
CA GLU A 41 -7.92 -8.70 7.41
C GLU A 41 -8.20 -7.24 7.80
N PRO A 42 -9.47 -6.82 7.92
CA PRO A 42 -9.80 -5.41 8.18
C PRO A 42 -9.14 -4.83 9.44
N SER A 43 -8.89 -5.65 10.47
CA SER A 43 -8.18 -5.26 11.69
C SER A 43 -6.74 -4.79 11.47
N ARG A 44 -6.15 -5.10 10.30
CA ARG A 44 -4.78 -4.78 9.89
C ARG A 44 -4.74 -3.65 8.84
N VAL A 45 -5.89 -3.11 8.44
CA VAL A 45 -6.00 -2.06 7.42
C VAL A 45 -6.41 -0.74 8.06
N TYR A 46 -5.72 0.32 7.69
CA TYR A 46 -5.93 1.68 8.18
C TYR A 46 -6.10 2.61 6.98
N PHE A 47 -7.26 3.24 6.87
CA PHE A 47 -7.50 4.36 5.95
C PHE A 47 -7.28 5.66 6.71
N THR A 48 -6.28 6.44 6.32
CA THR A 48 -5.84 7.66 7.01
C THR A 48 -6.04 8.90 6.13
N ASN A 49 -6.00 10.09 6.75
CA ASN A 49 -6.32 11.37 6.10
C ASN A 49 -7.72 11.37 5.43
N MET A 50 -8.68 10.76 6.11
CA MET A 50 -10.05 10.61 5.62
C MET A 50 -10.93 11.80 6.02
N ALA A 51 -11.91 12.13 5.18
CA ALA A 51 -12.93 13.13 5.51
C ALA A 51 -13.89 12.66 6.62
N ASP A 52 -14.68 13.60 7.17
CA ASP A 52 -15.63 13.36 8.27
C ASP A 52 -16.66 12.26 7.99
N HIS A 53 -16.99 12.05 6.72
CA HIS A 53 -17.94 11.04 6.27
C HIS A 53 -17.20 9.97 5.49
N SER A 54 -16.83 8.90 6.18
CA SER A 54 -16.24 7.74 5.53
C SER A 54 -17.31 6.85 4.89
N PRO A 55 -17.02 6.24 3.74
CA PRO A 55 -17.92 5.29 3.10
C PRO A 55 -18.24 4.08 4.00
N ALA A 56 -19.51 3.67 4.03
CA ALA A 56 -19.97 2.56 4.87
C ALA A 56 -19.31 1.21 4.50
N ASN A 57 -18.90 1.04 3.23
CA ASN A 57 -18.19 -0.17 2.78
C ASN A 57 -16.76 -0.30 3.35
N LEU A 58 -16.21 0.74 3.98
CA LEU A 58 -14.88 0.72 4.60
C LEU A 58 -14.92 0.57 6.13
N SER A 59 -16.11 0.54 6.74
CA SER A 59 -16.28 0.61 8.20
C SER A 59 -15.78 -0.62 8.97
N ALA A 60 -15.42 -1.70 8.29
CA ALA A 60 -14.85 -2.89 8.91
C ALA A 60 -13.37 -2.68 9.31
N ALA A 61 -12.70 -1.71 8.69
CA ALA A 61 -11.30 -1.37 8.93
C ALA A 61 -11.17 -0.13 9.85
N HIS A 62 -9.93 0.21 10.20
CA HIS A 62 -9.67 1.46 10.90
C HIS A 62 -9.78 2.63 9.93
N VAL A 63 -10.62 3.61 10.23
CA VAL A 63 -10.78 4.82 9.43
C VAL A 63 -10.47 6.02 10.30
N LEU A 64 -9.41 6.74 9.96
CA LEU A 64 -8.84 7.83 10.76
C LEU A 64 -8.86 9.13 9.96
N LYS A 65 -9.18 10.23 10.66
CA LYS A 65 -9.14 11.58 10.08
C LYS A 65 -7.72 12.11 10.02
N GLU A 66 -6.89 11.74 10.99
CA GLU A 66 -5.49 12.09 10.99
C GLU A 66 -4.71 11.41 9.86
N SER A 67 -3.69 12.11 9.36
CA SER A 67 -2.68 11.57 8.46
C SER A 67 -1.81 10.55 9.18
N ALA A 68 -1.40 9.50 8.47
CA ALA A 68 -0.40 8.55 8.95
C ALA A 68 0.88 9.26 9.41
N PHE A 69 1.25 10.34 8.74
CA PHE A 69 2.47 11.09 9.01
C PHE A 69 2.45 11.90 10.31
N SER A 70 1.29 11.98 10.98
CA SER A 70 1.16 12.59 12.31
C SER A 70 0.88 11.58 13.43
N MET A 71 0.69 10.29 13.10
CA MET A 71 0.43 9.24 14.09
C MET A 71 1.66 8.96 14.95
N SER A 72 1.54 9.20 16.26
CA SER A 72 2.64 9.02 17.22
C SER A 72 3.21 7.59 17.23
N GLU A 73 2.37 6.58 17.03
CA GLU A 73 2.78 5.16 16.93
C GLU A 73 3.78 4.93 15.80
N LEU A 74 3.53 5.52 14.62
CA LEU A 74 4.42 5.39 13.46
C LEU A 74 5.68 6.24 13.61
N LEU A 75 5.54 7.44 14.17
CA LEU A 75 6.66 8.36 14.39
C LEU A 75 7.63 7.88 15.47
N ALA A 76 7.16 7.10 16.45
CA ALA A 76 7.98 6.55 17.52
C ALA A 76 9.05 5.57 17.01
N ASN A 77 8.79 4.88 15.89
CA ASN A 77 9.76 3.98 15.26
C ASN A 77 9.63 3.96 13.74
N LYS A 78 9.96 5.09 13.10
CA LYS A 78 9.91 5.24 11.63
C LYS A 78 10.68 4.16 10.87
N GLN A 79 11.73 3.60 11.45
CA GLN A 79 12.56 2.57 10.78
C GLN A 79 11.83 1.23 10.61
N ARG A 80 10.70 1.03 11.30
CA ARG A 80 9.81 -0.13 11.13
C ARG A 80 8.57 0.18 10.28
N VAL A 81 8.53 1.33 9.62
CA VAL A 81 7.42 1.77 8.78
C VAL A 81 7.96 2.05 7.39
N CYS A 82 7.59 1.23 6.42
CA CYS A 82 7.98 1.44 5.02
C CYS A 82 6.92 2.25 4.30
N LEU A 83 7.35 3.22 3.52
CA LEU A 83 6.51 3.99 2.61
C LEU A 83 6.77 3.52 1.17
N LEU A 84 5.70 3.13 0.49
CA LEU A 84 5.78 2.74 -0.91
C LEU A 84 5.91 3.99 -1.79
N ASP A 85 6.95 4.00 -2.61
CA ASP A 85 7.29 5.09 -3.51
C ASP A 85 7.87 4.48 -4.80
N GLU A 86 7.25 4.74 -5.94
CA GLU A 86 7.71 4.23 -7.24
C GLU A 86 9.06 4.80 -7.70
N LEU A 87 9.48 5.93 -7.12
CA LEU A 87 10.77 6.56 -7.37
C LEU A 87 11.87 6.08 -6.41
N ALA A 88 11.54 5.23 -5.42
CA ALA A 88 12.53 4.69 -4.51
C ALA A 88 13.60 3.87 -5.24
N GLU A 89 14.84 4.00 -4.78
CA GLU A 89 15.99 3.26 -5.34
C GLU A 89 15.93 1.77 -5.00
N GLU A 90 15.50 1.43 -3.78
CA GLU A 90 15.42 0.06 -3.28
C GLU A 90 14.05 -0.56 -3.58
N GLU A 91 14.06 -1.81 -4.04
CA GLU A 91 12.86 -2.60 -4.27
C GLU A 91 12.42 -3.34 -3.01
N LEU A 92 11.11 -3.43 -2.79
CA LEU A 92 10.53 -4.20 -1.69
C LEU A 92 10.88 -5.68 -1.88
N SER A 93 11.46 -6.30 -0.86
CA SER A 93 11.87 -7.70 -0.91
C SER A 93 11.28 -8.53 0.24
N PRO A 94 11.27 -9.88 0.15
CA PRO A 94 10.81 -10.74 1.24
C PRO A 94 11.53 -10.51 2.59
N GLU A 95 12.79 -10.08 2.56
CA GLU A 95 13.60 -9.81 3.76
C GLU A 95 13.10 -8.59 4.53
N ASP A 96 12.44 -7.65 3.86
CA ASP A 96 11.84 -6.47 4.50
C ASP A 96 10.70 -6.85 5.46
N ALA A 97 10.17 -8.07 5.37
CA ALA A 97 9.16 -8.62 6.27
C ALA A 97 9.64 -8.76 7.72
N GLU A 98 10.96 -8.79 7.94
CA GLU A 98 11.59 -8.80 9.27
C GLU A 98 11.92 -7.38 9.76
N ARG A 99 11.92 -6.41 8.85
CA ARG A 99 12.33 -5.02 9.10
C ARG A 99 11.16 -4.12 9.43
N PHE A 100 10.03 -4.32 8.75
CA PHE A 100 8.86 -3.46 8.85
C PHE A 100 7.69 -4.15 9.57
N ASP A 101 6.92 -3.34 10.31
CA ASP A 101 5.62 -3.72 10.87
C ASP A 101 4.47 -3.09 10.07
N TRP A 102 4.76 -1.98 9.38
CA TRP A 102 3.78 -1.15 8.69
C TRP A 102 4.23 -0.84 7.28
N ILE A 103 3.29 -0.91 6.34
CA ILE A 103 3.43 -0.43 4.97
C ILE A 103 2.45 0.71 4.77
N ILE A 104 2.94 1.89 4.43
CA ILE A 104 2.14 3.03 3.99
C ILE A 104 2.12 3.04 2.47
N CYS A 105 0.92 3.02 1.90
CA CYS A 105 0.66 3.30 0.50
C CYS A 105 0.03 4.69 0.41
N GLY A 106 0.78 5.67 -0.08
CA GLY A 106 0.24 6.98 -0.43
C GLY A 106 -0.51 6.86 -1.75
N GLY A 107 -1.81 7.10 -1.75
CA GLY A 107 -2.65 7.00 -2.96
C GLY A 107 -2.34 8.14 -3.94
N ILE A 108 -1.22 8.05 -4.66
CA ILE A 108 -0.97 8.90 -5.84
C ILE A 108 -1.50 8.11 -7.03
N LEU A 109 -2.72 8.42 -7.41
CA LEU A 109 -3.36 7.85 -8.57
C LEU A 109 -3.05 8.78 -9.74
N GLY A 110 -2.38 8.24 -10.75
CA GLY A 110 -2.02 8.98 -11.95
C GLY A 110 -3.30 9.38 -12.69
N ASP A 111 -3.59 10.67 -12.73
CA ASP A 111 -4.55 11.21 -13.69
C ASP A 111 -3.90 11.10 -15.07
N GLU A 112 -4.35 10.15 -15.90
CA GLU A 112 -3.83 9.87 -17.25
C GLU A 112 -4.12 10.99 -18.28
N ASP A 113 -4.34 12.23 -17.83
CA ASP A 113 -4.72 13.29 -18.75
C ASP A 113 -3.55 13.77 -19.63
N THR A 114 -2.28 13.67 -19.18
CA THR A 114 -1.07 13.73 -20.05
C THR A 114 0.18 13.14 -19.37
N GLU A 115 1.19 12.69 -20.15
CA GLU A 115 2.50 12.24 -19.62
C GLU A 115 3.18 13.29 -18.72
N ASP A 116 3.03 14.58 -19.04
CA ASP A 116 3.60 15.69 -18.28
C ASP A 116 2.89 15.93 -16.94
N TYR A 117 1.56 15.77 -16.88
CA TYR A 117 0.78 15.88 -15.64
C TYR A 117 1.09 14.71 -14.70
N VAL A 118 1.14 13.48 -15.21
CA VAL A 118 1.48 12.28 -14.43
C VAL A 118 2.87 12.40 -13.82
N ALA A 119 3.87 12.82 -14.60
CA ALA A 119 5.22 12.98 -14.10
C ALA A 119 5.33 14.07 -13.02
N GLN A 120 4.61 15.18 -13.16
CA GLN A 120 4.61 16.26 -12.17
C GLN A 120 3.90 15.88 -10.88
N ASP A 121 2.74 15.23 -10.94
CA ASP A 121 1.98 14.88 -9.75
C ASP A 121 2.65 13.72 -9.00
N ARG A 122 3.23 12.77 -9.73
CA ARG A 122 4.11 11.75 -9.17
C ARG A 122 5.27 12.36 -8.42
N ASN A 123 6.03 13.26 -9.06
CA ASN A 123 7.21 13.85 -8.43
C ASN A 123 6.82 14.68 -7.20
N LYS A 124 5.71 15.43 -7.26
CA LYS A 124 5.20 16.20 -6.11
C LYS A 124 4.80 15.28 -4.96
N GLY A 125 4.03 14.23 -5.24
CA GLY A 125 3.61 13.29 -4.22
C GLY A 125 4.82 12.57 -3.60
N SER A 126 5.75 12.08 -4.42
CA SER A 126 7.02 11.51 -3.96
C SER A 126 7.81 12.51 -3.10
N ASP A 127 8.00 13.75 -3.56
CA ASP A 127 8.74 14.77 -2.82
C ASP A 127 8.11 15.08 -1.45
N GLU A 128 6.77 15.15 -1.35
CA GLU A 128 6.08 15.32 -0.08
C GLU A 128 6.27 14.12 0.84
N LEU A 129 6.12 12.90 0.30
CA LEU A 129 6.30 11.64 1.02
C LEU A 129 7.71 11.48 1.60
N GLN A 130 8.75 11.83 0.84
CA GLN A 130 10.15 11.69 1.23
C GLN A 130 10.56 12.59 2.40
N LYS A 131 9.88 13.73 2.61
CA LYS A 131 10.17 14.65 3.73
C LYS A 131 9.93 14.04 5.10
N HIS A 132 9.15 12.97 5.18
CA HIS A 132 8.76 12.37 6.45
C HIS A 132 9.81 11.41 7.04
N GLY A 133 10.85 11.04 6.27
CA GLY A 133 11.99 10.26 6.77
C GLY A 133 11.67 8.79 7.09
N PHE A 134 10.64 8.23 6.44
CA PHE A 134 10.36 6.79 6.44
C PHE A 134 11.27 6.08 5.44
N PRO A 135 11.75 4.85 5.72
CA PRO A 135 12.33 3.97 4.70
C PRO A 135 11.40 3.85 3.49
N LEU A 136 11.99 3.93 2.30
CA LEU A 136 11.25 3.88 1.03
C LEU A 136 11.50 2.56 0.32
N ARG A 137 10.46 2.06 -0.34
CA ARG A 137 10.55 0.92 -1.25
C ARG A 137 9.67 1.13 -2.46
N ARG A 138 10.16 0.72 -3.63
CA ARG A 138 9.32 0.58 -4.82
C ARG A 138 8.80 -0.85 -4.95
N ILE A 139 7.70 -1.01 -5.67
CA ILE A 139 7.17 -2.33 -6.07
C ILE A 139 7.24 -2.42 -7.59
N GLY A 140 8.42 -2.76 -8.09
CA GLY A 140 8.67 -2.88 -9.53
C GLY A 140 8.22 -1.68 -10.37
N LYS A 141 7.91 -1.96 -11.64
CA LYS A 141 7.34 -1.04 -12.65
C LYS A 141 6.48 -1.87 -13.62
N PRO A 142 5.40 -1.33 -14.23
CA PRO A 142 4.90 0.07 -14.22
C PRO A 142 4.12 0.47 -12.94
N GLN A 143 3.57 1.70 -12.91
CA GLN A 143 2.69 2.19 -11.83
C GLN A 143 1.50 1.24 -11.61
N MET A 144 1.08 1.10 -10.36
CA MET A 144 -0.02 0.23 -9.94
C MET A 144 -1.15 1.05 -9.31
N THR A 145 -2.38 0.54 -9.39
CA THR A 145 -3.49 1.01 -8.57
C THR A 145 -3.21 0.76 -7.08
N THR A 146 -3.90 1.47 -6.17
CA THR A 146 -3.62 1.41 -4.73
C THR A 146 -3.79 -0.01 -4.18
N ASP A 147 -4.88 -0.66 -4.57
CA ASP A 147 -5.18 -2.04 -4.17
C ASP A 147 -4.13 -3.03 -4.70
N THR A 148 -3.71 -2.89 -5.97
CA THR A 148 -2.66 -3.74 -6.57
C THR A 148 -1.33 -3.57 -5.85
N ALA A 149 -0.95 -2.35 -5.47
CA ALA A 149 0.26 -2.08 -4.71
C ALA A 149 0.22 -2.74 -3.32
N VAL A 150 -0.89 -2.58 -2.58
CA VAL A 150 -1.07 -3.18 -1.25
C VAL A 150 -1.05 -4.71 -1.32
N ILE A 151 -1.79 -5.30 -2.27
CA ILE A 151 -1.84 -6.75 -2.46
C ILE A 151 -0.45 -7.27 -2.84
N SER A 152 0.28 -6.60 -3.73
CA SER A 152 1.63 -7.00 -4.11
C SER A 152 2.60 -6.93 -2.93
N ALA A 153 2.56 -5.86 -2.13
CA ALA A 153 3.34 -5.74 -0.91
C ALA A 153 3.06 -6.89 0.06
N LYS A 154 1.78 -7.24 0.26
CA LYS A 154 1.40 -8.40 1.06
C LYS A 154 1.98 -9.70 0.54
N ARG A 155 1.92 -9.96 -0.76
CA ARG A 155 2.48 -11.19 -1.33
C ARG A 155 4.00 -11.23 -1.22
N ILE A 156 4.66 -10.08 -1.31
CA ILE A 156 6.11 -10.00 -1.14
C ILE A 156 6.50 -10.30 0.31
N LEU A 157 5.85 -9.65 1.26
CA LEU A 157 6.26 -9.67 2.66
C LEU A 157 5.75 -10.90 3.40
N GLU A 158 4.48 -11.25 3.21
CA GLU A 158 3.84 -12.34 3.96
C GLU A 158 3.92 -13.68 3.23
N ASP A 159 3.70 -13.71 1.91
CA ASP A 159 3.86 -14.94 1.12
C ASP A 159 5.34 -15.20 0.76
N ARG A 160 6.25 -14.29 1.16
CA ARG A 160 7.71 -14.31 0.90
C ARG A 160 8.07 -14.50 -0.57
N LYS A 161 7.29 -13.91 -1.48
CA LYS A 161 7.54 -13.96 -2.93
C LYS A 161 8.41 -12.79 -3.37
N ARG A 162 9.36 -13.02 -4.26
CA ARG A 162 10.03 -11.92 -4.96
C ARG A 162 9.07 -11.29 -5.97
N TYR A 163 9.31 -10.03 -6.33
CA TYR A 163 8.49 -9.31 -7.30
C TYR A 163 8.35 -10.10 -8.62
N GLU A 164 9.43 -10.69 -9.11
CA GLU A 164 9.46 -11.44 -10.37
C GLU A 164 8.69 -12.78 -10.33
N GLU A 165 8.30 -13.23 -9.13
CA GLU A 165 7.47 -14.43 -8.94
C GLU A 165 5.97 -14.12 -8.95
N LEU A 166 5.61 -12.83 -8.87
CA LEU A 166 4.24 -12.37 -9.03
C LEU A 166 3.86 -12.35 -10.52
N LYS A 167 2.59 -12.62 -10.80
CA LYS A 167 2.06 -12.63 -12.17
C LYS A 167 1.24 -11.37 -12.39
N PHE A 168 1.72 -10.49 -13.27
CA PHE A 168 1.05 -9.26 -13.64
C PHE A 168 0.49 -9.35 -15.07
N ALA A 169 -0.52 -8.54 -15.32
CA ALA A 169 -1.02 -8.26 -16.66
C ALA A 169 -0.91 -6.74 -16.87
N ASP A 170 0.06 -6.33 -17.68
CA ASP A 170 0.32 -4.91 -17.92
C ASP A 170 -0.64 -4.38 -19.00
N ASN A 171 -1.20 -3.19 -18.76
CA ASN A 171 -2.14 -2.51 -19.65
C ASN A 171 -3.30 -3.41 -20.15
N PRO A 172 -4.07 -4.03 -19.24
CA PRO A 172 -5.12 -4.97 -19.61
C PRO A 172 -6.24 -4.27 -20.40
N THR A 173 -6.74 -4.92 -21.45
CA THR A 173 -7.89 -4.42 -22.23
C THR A 173 -9.17 -5.15 -21.83
N VAL A 174 -10.15 -4.40 -21.30
CA VAL A 174 -11.49 -4.92 -21.03
C VAL A 174 -12.39 -4.69 -22.25
N LYS A 175 -12.80 -5.76 -22.92
CA LYS A 175 -13.76 -5.68 -24.05
C LYS A 175 -15.18 -5.73 -23.52
N ILE A 176 -15.87 -4.60 -23.60
CA ILE A 176 -17.30 -4.53 -23.29
C ILE A 176 -18.08 -4.82 -24.58
N SER A 177 -18.92 -5.86 -24.55
CA SER A 177 -19.87 -6.11 -25.63
C SER A 177 -21.13 -5.31 -25.32
N ALA A 178 -21.58 -4.47 -26.25
CA ALA A 178 -22.87 -3.80 -26.11
C ALA A 178 -23.98 -4.87 -26.08
N MET A 179 -24.89 -4.75 -25.12
CA MET A 179 -26.14 -5.52 -25.11
C MET A 179 -27.13 -4.94 -26.12
#